data_AF-A0A7C6QNG0-F1
#
_entry.id   AF-A0A7C6QNG0-F1
#
_cell.length_a   1.000
_cell.length_b   1.000
_cell.length_c   1.000
_cell.angle_alpha   90.00
_cell.angle_beta   90.00
_cell.angle_gamma   90.00
#
_symmetry.space_group_name_H-M   'P 1'
#
loop_
_entity.id
_entity.type
_entity.pdbx_description
1 polymer ?
#
loop_
_entity_poly.entity_id
_entity_poly.type
_entity_poly.pdbx_seq_one_letter_code
_entity_poly.pdbx_strand_id
1 'polypeptide(L)'
;MSIPYQNQKNSSVPHIANLLTSILIHYPEIATINLDPKDRVIKFSFYLKNITIELGEIEKYMQQALQAYYYLEGIKSEVNAFTFEQLDQFTIMEFCRDINSLSQKEISLVIALLKDQFGASLISDEDEDLNVDNQTLHEELISYMLENAKRSRTNIELIALRDEGKVVVYNK
;
A
#
# COMPACT_ATOMS: atom_id res chain seq x y z
N MET A 1 30.44 -16.07 32.96
CA MET A 1 29.42 -16.57 32.02
C MET A 1 28.16 -15.76 32.25
N SER A 2 27.92 -14.75 31.43
CA SER A 2 26.72 -13.90 31.49
C SER A 2 26.51 -13.37 30.08
N ILE A 3 25.54 -13.94 29.37
CA ILE A 3 25.10 -13.43 28.06
C ILE A 3 24.12 -12.30 28.38
N PRO A 4 24.39 -11.04 28.00
CA PRO A 4 23.47 -9.95 28.29
C PRO A 4 22.25 -10.03 27.37
N TYR A 5 21.09 -9.85 28.00
CA TYR A 5 19.77 -9.75 27.40
C TYR A 5 19.73 -8.70 26.28
N GLN A 6 19.50 -9.14 25.04
CA GLN A 6 18.86 -8.34 24.00
C GLN A 6 17.55 -9.03 23.60
N ASN A 7 16.58 -8.26 23.11
CA ASN A 7 15.25 -8.65 22.58
C ASN A 7 14.06 -8.62 23.54
N GLN A 8 13.61 -7.41 23.90
CA GLN A 8 12.17 -7.15 24.15
C GLN A 8 11.62 -5.90 23.44
N LYS A 9 12.37 -5.26 22.52
CA LYS A 9 11.94 -4.00 21.87
C LYS A 9 11.39 -4.13 20.43
N ASN A 10 11.36 -5.33 19.85
CA ASN A 10 11.12 -5.54 18.40
C ASN A 10 9.98 -6.53 18.05
N SER A 11 9.04 -6.80 18.95
CA SER A 11 7.99 -7.80 18.70
C SER A 11 7.01 -7.44 17.57
N SER A 12 6.89 -6.16 17.20
CA SER A 12 5.94 -5.69 16.17
C SER A 12 6.50 -5.67 14.74
N VAL A 13 7.81 -5.72 14.57
CA VAL A 13 8.45 -5.63 13.23
C VAL A 13 8.04 -6.81 12.34
N PRO A 14 8.07 -8.08 12.80
CA PRO A 14 7.63 -9.20 11.98
C PRO A 14 6.15 -9.08 11.57
N HIS A 15 5.29 -8.55 12.45
CA HIS A 15 3.86 -8.38 12.15
C HIS A 15 3.61 -7.34 11.07
N ILE A 16 4.34 -6.21 11.09
CA ILE A 16 4.21 -5.19 10.05
C ILE A 16 4.82 -5.67 8.74
N ALA A 17 5.98 -6.33 8.77
CA ALA A 17 6.56 -6.94 7.58
C ALA A 17 5.59 -7.94 6.93
N ASN A 18 4.92 -8.77 7.73
CA ASN A 18 3.87 -9.68 7.25
C ASN A 18 2.68 -8.93 6.65
N LEU A 19 2.22 -7.85 7.28
CA LEU A 19 1.16 -7.00 6.71
C LEU A 19 1.54 -6.47 5.33
N LEU A 20 2.72 -5.84 5.21
CA LEU A 20 3.18 -5.28 3.93
C LEU A 20 3.30 -6.39 2.87
N THR A 21 3.80 -7.55 3.27
CA THR A 21 3.89 -8.73 2.41
C THR A 21 2.52 -9.20 1.94
N SER A 22 1.55 -9.31 2.85
CA SER A 22 0.18 -9.75 2.53
C SER A 22 -0.55 -8.76 1.64
N ILE A 23 -0.35 -7.45 1.84
CA ILE A 23 -0.89 -6.41 0.95
C ILE A 23 -0.32 -6.59 -0.45
N LEU A 24 1.00 -6.70 -0.60
CA LEU A 24 1.60 -6.95 -1.91
C LEU A 24 1.04 -8.24 -2.51
N ILE A 25 1.08 -9.38 -1.83
CA ILE A 25 0.53 -10.63 -2.41
C ILE A 25 -0.92 -10.48 -2.91
N HIS A 26 -1.76 -9.69 -2.24
CA HIS A 26 -3.15 -9.50 -2.63
C HIS A 26 -3.37 -8.52 -3.78
N TYR A 27 -2.53 -7.48 -3.88
CA TYR A 27 -2.68 -6.39 -4.83
C TYR A 27 -1.47 -6.36 -5.77
N PRO A 28 -1.49 -7.14 -6.87
CA PRO A 28 -0.38 -7.29 -7.82
C PRO A 28 0.05 -5.96 -8.48
N GLU A 29 -0.79 -4.93 -8.44
CA GLU A 29 -0.56 -3.60 -9.01
C GLU A 29 0.33 -2.72 -8.12
N ILE A 30 0.42 -3.02 -6.82
CA ILE A 30 1.28 -2.27 -5.90
C ILE A 30 2.72 -2.72 -6.14
N ALA A 31 3.57 -1.80 -6.56
CA ALA A 31 4.99 -2.05 -6.82
C ALA A 31 5.81 -2.01 -5.52
N THR A 32 5.60 -0.97 -4.72
CA THR A 32 6.30 -0.79 -3.44
C THR A 32 5.39 -0.23 -2.36
N ILE A 33 5.66 -0.59 -1.12
CA ILE A 33 5.05 -0.01 0.07
C ILE A 33 6.17 0.51 0.99
N ASN A 34 6.15 1.79 1.30
CA ASN A 34 7.05 2.38 2.29
C ASN A 34 6.25 2.84 3.51
N LEU A 35 6.62 2.36 4.69
CA LEU A 35 6.04 2.77 5.97
C LEU A 35 7.03 3.66 6.73
N ASP A 36 6.66 4.93 6.90
CA ASP A 36 7.31 5.85 7.83
C ASP A 36 6.62 5.78 9.20
N PRO A 37 7.26 5.18 10.22
CA PRO A 37 6.68 5.08 11.56
C PRO A 37 6.63 6.40 12.32
N LYS A 38 7.51 7.36 12.00
CA LYS A 38 7.60 8.64 12.71
C LYS A 38 6.42 9.53 12.34
N ASP A 39 6.17 9.63 11.03
CA ASP A 39 5.07 10.42 10.50
C ASP A 39 3.75 9.65 10.46
N ARG A 40 3.77 8.35 10.81
CA ARG A 40 2.60 7.45 10.77
C ARG A 40 1.98 7.40 9.37
N VAL A 41 2.84 7.44 8.36
CA VAL A 41 2.47 7.49 6.94
C VAL A 41 2.88 6.22 6.24
N ILE A 42 2.01 5.73 5.37
CA ILE A 42 2.27 4.64 4.44
C ILE A 42 2.15 5.18 3.02
N LYS A 43 3.11 4.81 2.17
CA LYS A 43 3.16 5.20 0.76
C LYS A 43 3.06 3.95 -0.09
N PHE A 44 2.11 3.94 -1.02
CA PHE A 44 1.97 2.91 -2.04
C PHE A 44 2.43 3.48 -3.36
N SER A 45 3.33 2.81 -4.05
CA SER A 45 3.79 3.25 -5.37
C SER A 45 3.30 2.29 -6.45
N PHE A 46 2.89 2.88 -7.57
CA PHE A 46 2.34 2.21 -8.74
C PHE A 46 3.13 2.64 -9.97
N TYR A 47 3.32 1.72 -10.90
CA TYR A 47 3.97 2.02 -12.18
C TYR A 47 2.94 2.04 -13.30
N LEU A 48 2.97 3.13 -14.06
CA LEU A 48 2.05 3.40 -15.15
C LEU A 48 2.85 3.58 -16.44
N LYS A 49 2.57 2.77 -17.46
CA LYS A 49 3.19 2.91 -18.79
C LYS A 49 2.27 3.66 -19.75
N ASN A 50 2.85 4.38 -20.70
CA ASN A 50 2.11 5.01 -21.82
C ASN A 50 0.92 5.90 -21.37
N ILE A 51 1.09 6.69 -20.30
CA ILE A 51 0.04 7.63 -19.90
C ILE A 51 -0.10 8.73 -20.97
N THR A 52 -1.30 8.87 -21.52
CA THR A 52 -1.67 9.96 -22.46
C THR A 52 -2.55 11.02 -21.79
N ILE A 53 -3.09 10.73 -20.62
CA ILE A 53 -3.98 11.60 -19.83
C ILE A 53 -3.13 12.57 -19.00
N GLU A 54 -3.61 13.79 -18.81
CA GLU A 54 -2.92 14.77 -17.97
C GLU A 54 -2.92 14.34 -16.49
N LEU A 55 -1.74 14.34 -15.86
CA LEU A 55 -1.57 13.89 -14.48
C LEU A 55 -2.47 14.64 -13.48
N GLY A 56 -2.71 15.94 -13.71
CA GLY A 56 -3.60 16.74 -12.88
C GLY A 56 -5.07 16.32 -12.97
N GLU A 57 -5.53 15.80 -14.11
CA GLU A 57 -6.89 15.28 -14.25
C GLU A 57 -7.06 13.97 -13.48
N ILE A 58 -6.05 13.09 -13.55
CA ILE A 58 -6.00 11.84 -12.79
C ILE A 58 -6.01 12.13 -11.28
N GLU A 59 -5.12 13.02 -10.82
CA GLU A 59 -5.03 13.40 -9.41
C GLU A 59 -6.39 13.88 -8.89
N LYS A 60 -7.02 14.81 -9.63
CA LYS A 60 -8.32 15.37 -9.27
C LYS A 60 -9.40 14.31 -9.20
N TYR A 61 -9.46 13.40 -10.18
CA TYR A 61 -10.42 12.30 -10.18
C TYR A 61 -10.25 11.40 -8.96
N MET A 62 -9.02 10.96 -8.68
CA MET A 62 -8.71 10.10 -7.54
C MET A 62 -9.05 10.77 -6.20
N GLN A 63 -8.70 12.06 -6.05
CA GLN A 63 -9.04 12.85 -4.87
C GLN A 63 -10.55 12.96 -4.66
N GLN A 64 -11.32 13.23 -5.73
CA GLN A 64 -12.77 13.35 -5.64
C GLN A 64 -13.44 12.03 -5.27
N ALA A 65 -13.00 10.92 -5.88
CA ALA A 65 -13.52 9.59 -5.57
C ALA A 65 -13.26 9.20 -4.12
N LEU A 66 -12.04 9.42 -3.62
CA LEU A 66 -11.69 9.16 -2.22
C LEU A 66 -12.42 10.09 -1.25
N GLN A 67 -12.59 11.37 -1.60
CA GLN A 67 -13.34 12.30 -0.76
C GLN A 67 -14.80 11.88 -0.62
N ALA A 68 -15.43 11.41 -1.70
CA ALA A 68 -16.79 10.86 -1.65
C ALA A 68 -16.84 9.62 -0.75
N TYR A 69 -15.88 8.70 -0.90
CA TYR A 69 -15.76 7.52 -0.04
C TYR A 69 -15.62 7.89 1.44
N TYR A 70 -14.71 8.81 1.80
CA TYR A 70 -14.52 9.24 3.18
C TYR A 70 -15.76 9.89 3.77
N TYR A 71 -16.48 10.68 2.98
CA TYR A 71 -17.74 11.28 3.41
C TYR A 71 -18.78 10.22 3.74
N LEU A 72 -18.90 9.17 2.92
CA LEU A 72 -19.85 8.08 3.11
C LEU A 72 -19.51 7.19 4.32
N GLU A 73 -18.22 6.91 4.53
CA GLU A 73 -17.75 6.06 5.65
C GLU A 73 -17.50 6.84 6.95
N GLY A 74 -17.65 8.18 6.94
CA GLY A 74 -17.36 9.03 8.09
C GLY A 74 -15.89 9.06 8.50
N ILE A 75 -14.99 8.83 7.55
CA ILE A 75 -13.53 8.78 7.78
C ILE A 75 -12.97 10.20 7.83
N LYS A 76 -12.17 10.48 8.85
CA LYS A 76 -11.32 11.67 8.92
C LYS A 76 -9.89 11.24 8.73
N SER A 77 -9.26 11.76 7.69
CA SER A 77 -7.86 11.54 7.41
C SER A 77 -7.05 12.83 7.62
N GLU A 78 -5.82 12.64 8.09
CA GLU A 78 -4.83 13.70 8.22
C GLU A 78 -3.94 13.79 6.97
N VAL A 79 -3.67 12.66 6.32
CA VAL A 79 -2.82 12.60 5.12
C VAL A 79 -3.53 11.82 4.02
N ASN A 80 -3.86 12.50 2.93
CA ASN A 80 -4.31 11.91 1.68
C ASN A 80 -3.72 12.71 0.52
N ALA A 81 -2.67 12.18 -0.11
CA ALA A 81 -2.03 12.87 -1.22
C ALA A 81 -1.62 11.87 -2.31
N PHE A 82 -1.66 12.36 -3.54
CA PHE A 82 -1.08 11.67 -4.68
C PHE A 82 0.08 12.49 -5.21
N THR A 83 1.15 11.82 -5.59
CA THR A 83 2.30 12.43 -6.28
C THR A 83 2.58 11.64 -7.54
N PHE A 84 3.14 12.33 -8.53
CA PHE A 84 3.49 11.73 -9.81
C PHE A 84 4.90 12.13 -10.18
N GLU A 85 5.72 11.14 -10.49
CA GLU A 85 7.07 11.32 -11.03
C GLU A 85 7.09 10.70 -12.43
N GLN A 86 7.19 11.56 -13.44
CA GLN A 86 7.28 11.12 -14.83
C GLN A 86 8.74 10.81 -15.17
N LEU A 87 9.00 9.56 -15.55
CA LEU A 87 10.28 9.09 -16.06
C LEU A 87 10.18 8.83 -17.58
N ASP A 88 11.31 8.52 -18.22
CA ASP A 88 11.38 8.37 -19.68
C ASP A 88 10.45 7.27 -20.25
N GLN A 89 10.22 6.19 -19.49
CA GLN A 89 9.47 5.01 -19.96
C GLN A 89 8.18 4.73 -19.19
N PHE A 90 8.04 5.28 -17.99
CA PHE A 90 6.88 5.07 -17.11
C PHE A 90 6.73 6.24 -16.15
N THR A 91 5.56 6.35 -15.55
CA THR A 91 5.28 7.28 -14.47
C THR A 91 5.16 6.50 -13.17
N ILE A 92 5.81 6.98 -12.12
CA ILE A 92 5.60 6.51 -10.75
C ILE A 92 4.50 7.35 -10.16
N MET A 93 3.40 6.72 -9.78
CA MET A 93 2.34 7.35 -8.99
C MET A 93 2.50 6.88 -7.55
N GLU A 94 2.57 7.80 -6.59
CA GLU A 94 2.54 7.45 -5.17
C GLU A 94 1.23 7.90 -4.53
N PHE A 95 0.69 7.04 -3.68
CA PHE A 95 -0.44 7.32 -2.82
C PHE A 95 0.03 7.34 -1.38
N CYS A 96 -0.02 8.52 -0.76
CA CYS A 96 0.47 8.79 0.58
C CYS A 96 -0.72 8.90 1.56
N ARG A 97 -0.72 8.05 2.59
CA ARG A 97 -1.82 7.93 3.55
C ARG A 97 -1.39 7.84 4.99
N ASP A 98 -2.20 8.36 5.90
CA ASP A 98 -2.01 8.10 7.31
C ASP A 98 -2.44 6.66 7.67
N ILE A 99 -1.60 5.92 8.39
CA ILE A 99 -1.88 4.53 8.77
C ILE A 99 -3.09 4.43 9.71
N ASN A 100 -3.40 5.50 10.45
CA ASN A 100 -4.45 5.54 11.47
C ASN A 100 -5.84 5.30 10.87
N SER A 101 -6.13 5.97 9.75
CA SER A 101 -7.44 5.92 9.10
C SER A 101 -7.50 4.95 7.91
N LEU A 102 -6.35 4.49 7.41
CA LEU A 102 -6.29 3.55 6.30
C LEU A 102 -7.08 2.26 6.59
N SER A 103 -7.82 1.78 5.60
CA SER A 103 -8.53 0.51 5.64
C SER A 103 -8.24 -0.35 4.41
N GLN A 104 -8.49 -1.67 4.52
CA GLN A 104 -8.35 -2.57 3.38
C GLN A 104 -9.32 -2.19 2.24
N LYS A 105 -10.55 -1.80 2.57
CA LYS A 105 -11.55 -1.34 1.58
C LYS A 105 -11.07 -0.13 0.79
N GLU A 106 -10.37 0.78 1.45
CA GLU A 106 -9.79 1.94 0.80
C GLU A 106 -8.69 1.55 -0.19
N ILE A 107 -7.79 0.64 0.20
CA ILE A 107 -6.76 0.12 -0.71
C ILE A 107 -7.44 -0.51 -1.92
N SER A 108 -8.44 -1.38 -1.72
CA SER A 108 -9.21 -2.00 -2.81
C SER A 108 -9.89 -0.97 -3.72
N LEU A 109 -10.45 0.11 -3.16
CA LEU A 109 -11.04 1.20 -3.94
C LEU A 109 -9.99 1.89 -4.81
N VAL A 110 -8.82 2.22 -4.26
CA VAL A 110 -7.73 2.84 -5.04
C VAL A 110 -7.31 1.93 -6.18
N ILE A 111 -7.11 0.63 -5.92
CA ILE A 111 -6.77 -0.34 -6.96
C ILE A 111 -7.86 -0.41 -8.04
N ALA A 112 -9.14 -0.48 -7.64
CA ALA A 112 -10.25 -0.54 -8.58
C ALA A 112 -10.31 0.70 -9.49
N LEU A 113 -10.13 1.90 -8.93
CA LEU A 113 -10.09 3.15 -9.68
C LEU A 113 -8.90 3.20 -10.65
N LEU A 114 -7.72 2.72 -10.23
CA LEU A 114 -6.55 2.64 -11.10
C LEU A 114 -6.76 1.64 -12.24
N LYS A 115 -7.34 0.47 -11.96
CA LYS A 115 -7.69 -0.51 -13.00
C LYS A 115 -8.69 0.04 -14.00
N ASP A 116 -9.72 0.73 -13.55
CA ASP A 116 -10.73 1.35 -14.42
C ASP A 116 -10.11 2.44 -15.32
N GLN A 117 -9.26 3.29 -14.75
CA GLN A 117 -8.66 4.42 -15.46
C GLN A 117 -7.52 4.02 -16.40
N PHE A 118 -6.68 3.06 -16.01
CA PHE A 118 -5.44 2.73 -16.73
C PHE A 118 -5.44 1.35 -17.36
N GLY A 119 -6.22 0.39 -16.86
CA GLY A 119 -6.28 -0.97 -17.37
C GLY A 119 -4.90 -1.56 -17.66
N ALA A 120 -4.64 -1.90 -18.92
CA ALA A 120 -3.37 -2.47 -19.36
C ALA A 120 -2.15 -1.55 -19.22
N SER A 121 -2.34 -0.25 -18.99
CA SER A 121 -1.27 0.72 -18.70
C SER A 121 -0.80 0.67 -17.23
N LEU A 122 -1.58 0.08 -16.32
CA LEU A 122 -1.14 -0.21 -14.97
C LEU A 122 -0.27 -1.46 -15.00
N ILE A 123 0.96 -1.36 -14.50
CA ILE A 123 1.86 -2.51 -14.43
C ILE A 123 1.47 -3.36 -13.21
N SER A 124 1.30 -4.66 -13.43
CA SER A 124 1.01 -5.65 -12.39
C SER A 124 1.75 -6.96 -12.69
N ASP A 125 2.15 -7.65 -11.63
CA ASP A 125 2.69 -9.02 -11.69
C ASP A 125 1.54 -10.04 -11.52
N GLU A 126 0.43 -9.87 -12.26
CA GLU A 126 -0.65 -10.87 -12.26
C GLU A 126 -0.16 -12.14 -12.99
N ASP A 127 0.04 -13.22 -12.23
CA ASP A 127 -0.01 -14.57 -12.80
C ASP A 127 -1.49 -14.91 -13.05
N GLU A 128 -1.85 -15.27 -14.28
CA GLU A 128 -3.23 -15.63 -14.72
C GLU A 128 -3.88 -16.76 -13.88
N ASP A 129 -3.12 -17.45 -13.02
CA ASP A 129 -3.48 -18.67 -12.29
C ASP A 129 -3.69 -18.50 -10.76
N LEU A 130 -3.63 -17.29 -10.20
CA LEU A 130 -3.77 -17.10 -8.74
C LEU A 130 -5.24 -17.11 -8.27
N ASN A 131 -5.78 -18.33 -8.14
CA ASN A 131 -6.79 -18.81 -7.19
C ASN A 131 -7.83 -17.80 -6.65
N VAL A 132 -8.98 -17.79 -7.31
CA VAL A 132 -10.23 -17.12 -6.90
C VAL A 132 -10.81 -17.66 -5.57
N ASP A 133 -10.33 -18.80 -5.08
CA ASP A 133 -11.01 -19.56 -4.01
C ASP A 133 -10.78 -19.05 -2.57
N ASN A 134 -9.97 -18.00 -2.35
CA ASN A 134 -9.68 -17.49 -1.00
C ASN A 134 -9.66 -15.94 -0.87
N GLN A 135 -10.20 -15.20 -1.84
CA GLN A 135 -10.14 -13.72 -1.86
C GLN A 135 -10.66 -13.11 -0.55
N THR A 136 -11.86 -13.48 -0.10
CA THR A 136 -12.51 -12.91 1.10
C THR A 136 -11.71 -13.15 2.39
N LEU A 137 -11.14 -14.35 2.56
CA LEU A 137 -10.34 -14.68 3.74
C LEU A 137 -9.08 -13.82 3.82
N HIS A 138 -8.48 -13.51 2.67
CA HIS A 138 -7.29 -12.67 2.61
C HIS A 138 -7.60 -11.20 2.91
N GLU A 139 -8.77 -10.71 2.48
CA GLU A 139 -9.24 -9.36 2.81
C GLU A 139 -9.46 -9.18 4.31
N GLU A 140 -10.10 -10.15 4.97
CA GLU A 140 -10.31 -10.14 6.43
C GLU A 140 -8.98 -10.16 7.19
N LEU A 141 -8.02 -10.97 6.73
CA LEU A 141 -6.67 -11.04 7.31
C LEU A 141 -5.95 -9.69 7.22
N ILE A 142 -5.94 -9.06 6.03
CA ILE A 142 -5.30 -7.74 5.84
C ILE A 142 -5.96 -6.70 6.74
N SER A 143 -7.30 -6.68 6.80
CA SER A 143 -8.06 -5.78 7.66
C SER A 143 -7.65 -5.93 9.13
N TYR A 144 -7.59 -7.17 9.62
CA TYR A 144 -7.13 -7.47 10.99
C TYR A 144 -5.68 -7.03 11.23
N MET A 145 -4.78 -7.28 10.28
CA MET A 145 -3.38 -6.89 10.40
C MET A 145 -3.18 -5.36 10.38
N LEU A 146 -3.96 -4.63 9.58
CA LEU A 146 -3.99 -3.16 9.58
C LEU A 146 -4.39 -2.62 10.96
N GLU A 147 -5.45 -3.17 11.56
CA GLU A 147 -5.90 -2.77 12.91
C GLU A 147 -4.82 -3.00 13.97
N ASN A 148 -4.03 -4.06 13.85
CA ASN A 148 -2.90 -4.30 14.73
C ASN A 148 -1.74 -3.33 14.47
N ALA A 149 -1.43 -3.04 13.20
CA ALA A 149 -0.38 -2.10 12.82
C ALA A 149 -0.69 -0.67 13.32
N LYS A 150 -1.97 -0.26 13.31
CA LYS A 150 -2.43 1.00 13.92
C LYS A 150 -2.06 1.09 15.40
N ARG A 151 -2.08 -0.01 16.15
CA ARG A 151 -1.73 -0.01 17.59
C ARG A 151 -0.23 -0.14 17.84
N SER A 152 0.52 -0.59 16.83
CA SER A 152 1.97 -0.74 16.91
C SER A 152 2.67 0.62 17.02
N ARG A 153 3.71 0.67 17.85
CA ARG A 153 4.61 1.82 18.01
C ARG A 153 6.04 1.48 17.57
N THR A 154 6.17 0.68 16.52
CA THR A 154 7.48 0.47 15.89
C THR A 154 8.10 1.82 15.51
N ASN A 155 9.41 1.95 15.61
CA ASN A 155 10.15 3.14 15.18
C ASN A 155 11.12 2.82 14.03
N ILE A 156 10.83 1.73 13.32
CA ILE A 156 11.64 1.18 12.24
C ILE A 156 10.91 1.48 10.93
N GLU A 157 11.58 2.18 10.02
CA GLU A 157 11.10 2.42 8.65
C GLU A 157 11.22 1.12 7.86
N LEU A 158 10.13 0.74 7.20
CA LEU A 158 10.07 -0.52 6.45
C LEU A 158 9.71 -0.23 5.01
N ILE A 159 10.46 -0.82 4.10
CA ILE A 159 10.15 -0.82 2.68
C ILE A 159 9.89 -2.25 2.23
N ALA A 160 8.74 -2.46 1.60
CA ALA A 160 8.40 -3.70 0.93
C ALA A 160 8.30 -3.43 -0.57
N LEU A 161 8.85 -4.31 -1.39
CA LEU A 161 8.83 -4.16 -2.84
C LEU A 161 8.75 -5.50 -3.54
N ARG A 162 8.26 -5.46 -4.78
CA ARG A 162 8.35 -6.57 -5.71
C ARG A 162 9.70 -6.60 -6.39
N ASP A 163 10.29 -7.79 -6.42
CA ASP A 163 11.55 -8.06 -7.10
C ASP A 163 11.43 -9.42 -7.78
N GLU A 164 11.36 -9.43 -9.11
CA GLU A 164 11.27 -10.64 -9.95
C GLU A 164 10.21 -11.67 -9.48
N GLY A 165 8.97 -11.21 -9.24
CA GLY A 165 7.86 -12.07 -8.81
C GLY A 165 7.92 -12.51 -7.33
N LYS A 166 8.86 -11.96 -6.55
CA LYS A 166 8.95 -12.16 -5.09
C LYS A 166 8.66 -10.86 -4.37
N VAL A 167 8.18 -10.98 -3.14
CA VAL A 167 8.05 -9.85 -2.23
C VAL A 167 9.22 -9.85 -1.26
N VAL A 168 9.91 -8.71 -1.15
CA VAL A 168 11.03 -8.54 -0.22
C VAL A 168 10.75 -7.36 0.70
N VAL A 169 11.08 -7.51 1.98
CA VAL A 169 10.92 -6.46 3.00
C VAL A 169 12.26 -6.14 3.62
N TYR A 170 12.62 -4.86 3.62
CA TYR A 170 13.85 -4.33 4.18
C TYR A 170 13.55 -3.32 5.28
N ASN A 171 14.44 -3.26 6.26
CA ASN A 171 14.56 -2.13 7.18
C ASN A 171 15.49 -1.09 6.55
N LYS A 172 15.09 0.18 6.57
CA LYS A 172 15.84 1.29 5.95
C LYS A 172 16.82 1.96 6.90
#